data_AF-A0A7Y7DTI7-F1
#
_entry.id   AF-A0A7Y7DTI7-F1
#
_cell.length_a   1.000
_cell.length_b   1.000
_cell.length_c   1.000
_cell.angle_alpha   90.00
_cell.angle_beta   90.00
_cell.angle_gamma   90.00
#
_symmetry.space_group_name_H-M   'P 1'
#
loop_
_entity.id
_entity.type
_entity.pdbx_description
1 polymer ?
#
loop_
_entity_poly.entity_id
_entity_poly.type
_entity_poly.pdbx_seq_one_letter_code
_entity_poly.pdbx_strand_id
1 'polypeptide(L)'
;MKIFLLILSLFTMRLASAVEESFHVWKIDSSEESSISFGHMTAVPSSKIVHFSWDVEEEQNGDHFIIEKSIDDGQTWETVSRVESIGNHKERHTYKVSEINMVEGISEYFRVSRVDIDGEKKVLDAVNIDHPILTNMKLIPNPKNVRKATTVSCESLICSEGEMNIYNRNGELVEQRRLNLSKGYNRCQIEVKNLAPGEYRVSIKDEFDNTLTKRLVVH
;
A
#
# COMPACT_ATOMS: atom_id res chain seq x y z
N MET A 1 -47.73 -36.91 -50.65
CA MET A 1 -47.94 -37.35 -52.05
C MET A 1 -47.06 -36.48 -52.94
N LYS A 2 -45.92 -37.03 -53.40
CA LYS A 2 -45.46 -37.10 -54.81
C LYS A 2 -45.38 -35.73 -55.54
N ILE A 3 -44.33 -35.31 -56.26
CA ILE A 3 -43.16 -35.96 -56.87
C ILE A 3 -42.23 -34.83 -57.39
N PHE A 4 -40.93 -35.13 -57.45
CA PHE A 4 -39.82 -34.51 -58.20
C PHE A 4 -40.15 -33.95 -59.60
N LEU A 5 -39.35 -32.97 -60.08
CA LEU A 5 -38.61 -33.11 -61.35
C LEU A 5 -37.44 -32.11 -61.48
N LEU A 6 -36.23 -32.68 -61.67
CA LEU A 6 -35.01 -32.07 -62.20
C LEU A 6 -35.15 -31.86 -63.72
N ILE A 7 -34.60 -30.78 -64.30
CA ILE A 7 -33.86 -30.83 -65.59
C ILE A 7 -32.69 -29.81 -65.56
N LEU A 8 -31.62 -30.22 -66.24
CA LEU A 8 -30.21 -29.86 -66.22
C LEU A 8 -29.80 -28.86 -67.33
N SER A 9 -28.72 -28.10 -67.07
CA SER A 9 -27.74 -27.53 -68.02
C SER A 9 -28.21 -26.36 -68.92
N LEU A 10 -27.40 -25.38 -69.33
CA LEU A 10 -25.97 -25.36 -69.61
C LEU A 10 -25.31 -24.06 -69.12
N PHE A 11 -24.08 -24.23 -68.63
CA PHE A 11 -23.09 -23.18 -68.45
C PHE A 11 -22.64 -22.68 -69.83
N THR A 12 -22.78 -21.39 -70.12
CA THR A 12 -21.90 -20.71 -71.08
C THR A 12 -21.34 -19.47 -70.41
N MET A 13 -20.03 -19.54 -70.18
CA MET A 13 -19.21 -18.52 -69.56
C MET A 13 -19.04 -17.38 -70.55
N ARG A 14 -19.58 -16.20 -70.24
CA ARG A 14 -19.16 -14.93 -70.85
C ARG A 14 -18.59 -14.05 -69.74
N LEU A 15 -17.31 -13.71 -69.89
CA LEU A 15 -16.64 -12.68 -69.11
C LEU A 15 -17.40 -11.36 -69.27
N ALA A 16 -17.94 -10.87 -68.17
CA ALA A 16 -18.32 -9.47 -68.01
C ALA A 16 -17.54 -8.96 -66.78
N SER A 17 -16.78 -7.88 -66.99
CA SER A 17 -16.00 -7.21 -65.96
C SER A 17 -16.90 -6.79 -64.80
N ALA A 18 -16.63 -7.29 -63.60
CA ALA A 18 -17.22 -6.77 -62.38
C ALA A 18 -16.58 -5.40 -62.09
N VAL A 19 -17.39 -4.35 -62.08
CA VAL A 19 -17.06 -3.13 -61.35
C VAL A 19 -17.34 -3.48 -59.89
N GLU A 20 -16.29 -3.76 -59.12
CA GLU A 20 -16.39 -3.83 -57.66
C GLU A 20 -16.69 -2.41 -57.15
N GLU A 21 -17.97 -2.14 -56.84
CA GLU A 21 -18.31 -1.03 -55.98
C GLU A 21 -17.74 -1.32 -54.60
N SER A 22 -16.62 -0.67 -54.28
CA SER A 22 -16.04 -0.68 -52.95
C SER A 22 -16.98 0.07 -52.00
N PHE A 23 -17.83 -0.67 -51.30
CA PHE A 23 -18.52 -0.14 -50.13
C PHE A 23 -17.49 0.11 -49.03
N HIS A 24 -17.01 1.35 -48.93
CA HIS A 24 -16.32 1.83 -47.74
C HIS A 24 -17.35 1.84 -46.60
N VAL A 25 -17.41 0.74 -45.85
CA VAL A 25 -17.98 0.76 -44.51
C VAL A 25 -17.08 1.67 -43.69
N TRP A 26 -17.54 2.89 -43.46
CA TRP A 26 -16.98 3.72 -42.40
C TRP A 26 -17.22 2.95 -41.11
N LYS A 27 -16.20 2.27 -40.59
CA LYS A 27 -16.18 1.93 -39.17
C LYS A 27 -16.19 3.27 -38.45
N ILE A 28 -17.35 3.66 -37.95
CA ILE A 28 -17.45 4.70 -36.93
C ILE A 28 -16.74 4.10 -35.72
N ASP A 29 -15.48 4.42 -35.59
CA ASP A 29 -14.72 4.17 -34.37
C ASP A 29 -15.18 5.25 -33.38
N SER A 30 -16.26 4.94 -32.67
CA SER A 30 -16.75 5.79 -31.58
C SER A 30 -16.79 4.98 -30.29
N SER A 31 -15.70 4.27 -29.97
CA SER A 31 -15.40 4.10 -28.55
C SER A 31 -15.03 5.49 -28.05
N GLU A 32 -15.93 6.12 -27.28
CA GLU A 32 -15.52 7.28 -26.49
C GLU A 32 -14.26 6.87 -25.70
N GLU A 33 -13.18 7.64 -25.79
CA GLU A 33 -11.95 7.33 -25.06
C GLU A 33 -12.29 7.23 -23.57
N SER A 34 -11.81 6.17 -22.91
CA SER A 34 -11.98 6.05 -21.47
C SER A 34 -11.30 7.22 -20.76
N SER A 35 -12.03 7.88 -19.87
CA SER A 35 -11.53 9.04 -19.13
C SER A 35 -11.98 9.01 -17.69
N ILE A 36 -11.19 9.62 -16.80
CA ILE A 36 -11.55 9.80 -15.41
C ILE A 36 -10.94 11.09 -14.85
N SER A 37 -11.76 11.85 -14.11
CA SER A 37 -11.32 12.92 -13.24
C SER A 37 -11.30 12.42 -11.79
N PHE A 38 -10.17 11.86 -11.40
CA PHE A 38 -9.97 11.23 -10.08
C PHE A 38 -9.41 12.25 -9.08
N GLY A 39 -9.93 12.22 -7.85
CA GLY A 39 -9.42 13.00 -6.72
C GLY A 39 -8.15 12.40 -6.09
N HIS A 40 -8.16 12.17 -4.78
CA HIS A 40 -7.10 11.46 -4.06
C HIS A 40 -7.70 10.37 -3.18
N MET A 41 -6.99 9.25 -3.04
CA MET A 41 -7.35 8.18 -2.13
C MET A 41 -7.00 8.57 -0.70
N THR A 42 -8.01 8.64 0.16
CA THR A 42 -7.82 8.80 1.60
C THR A 42 -7.85 7.42 2.26
N ALA A 43 -6.87 7.14 3.12
CA ALA A 43 -6.83 5.96 3.98
C ALA A 43 -6.87 6.38 5.45
N VAL A 44 -7.84 5.85 6.20
CA VAL A 44 -8.03 6.13 7.62
C VAL A 44 -7.91 4.83 8.41
N PRO A 45 -6.77 4.61 9.10
CA PRO A 45 -6.60 3.48 10.01
C PRO A 45 -7.57 3.57 11.20
N SER A 46 -8.22 2.47 11.53
CA SER A 46 -9.08 2.31 12.72
C SER A 46 -8.84 0.94 13.36
N SER A 47 -8.16 0.93 14.51
CA SER A 47 -7.78 -0.29 15.24
C SER A 47 -6.94 -1.27 14.40
N LYS A 48 -7.56 -2.27 13.75
CA LYS A 48 -6.91 -3.30 12.92
C LYS A 48 -7.38 -3.29 11.46
N ILE A 49 -8.20 -2.32 11.09
CA ILE A 49 -8.70 -2.17 9.74
C ILE A 49 -8.36 -0.78 9.19
N VAL A 50 -8.32 -0.67 7.87
CA VAL A 50 -8.22 0.60 7.16
C VAL A 50 -9.53 0.86 6.42
N HIS A 51 -9.99 2.09 6.49
CA HIS A 51 -11.07 2.60 5.67
C HIS A 51 -10.51 3.45 4.53
N PHE A 52 -10.92 3.16 3.31
CA PHE A 52 -10.53 3.91 2.13
C PHE A 52 -11.73 4.68 1.57
N SER A 53 -11.46 5.87 1.05
CA SER A 53 -12.42 6.64 0.27
C SER A 53 -11.73 7.50 -0.76
N TRP A 54 -12.34 7.65 -1.92
CA TRP A 54 -11.89 8.57 -2.96
C TRP A 54 -13.09 9.16 -3.69
N ASP A 55 -12.87 10.31 -4.31
CA ASP A 55 -13.85 10.98 -5.12
C ASP A 55 -13.49 10.88 -6.60
N VAL A 56 -14.51 10.73 -7.43
CA VAL A 56 -14.43 10.81 -8.88
C VAL A 56 -15.40 11.89 -9.31
N GLU A 57 -14.91 12.94 -9.96
CA GLU A 57 -15.74 14.08 -10.38
C GLU A 57 -16.53 13.74 -11.65
N GLU A 58 -15.90 13.02 -12.58
CA GLU A 58 -16.52 12.46 -13.77
C GLU A 58 -15.75 11.22 -14.25
N GLU A 59 -16.44 10.28 -14.87
CA GLU A 59 -15.80 9.13 -15.50
C GLU A 59 -16.58 8.62 -16.72
N GLN A 60 -15.86 8.03 -17.66
CA GLN A 60 -16.40 7.36 -18.84
C GLN A 60 -15.74 5.98 -19.00
N ASN A 61 -16.54 4.97 -19.32
CA ASN A 61 -16.14 3.60 -19.64
C ASN A 61 -15.35 2.87 -18.54
N GLY A 62 -15.59 3.22 -17.27
CA GLY A 62 -15.06 2.49 -16.12
C GLY A 62 -15.86 1.22 -15.84
N ASP A 63 -15.18 0.09 -15.61
CA ASP A 63 -15.80 -1.16 -15.17
C ASP A 63 -15.76 -1.24 -13.63
N HIS A 64 -14.57 -1.19 -13.04
CA HIS A 64 -14.40 -1.27 -11.59
C HIS A 64 -13.08 -0.66 -11.11
N PHE A 65 -13.00 -0.44 -9.80
CA PHE A 65 -11.78 -0.12 -9.09
C PHE A 65 -11.25 -1.36 -8.36
N ILE A 66 -9.94 -1.43 -8.23
CA ILE A 66 -9.22 -2.45 -7.48
C ILE A 66 -8.38 -1.74 -6.43
N ILE A 67 -8.52 -2.15 -5.17
CA ILE A 67 -7.54 -1.83 -4.13
C ILE A 67 -6.55 -2.96 -4.05
N GLU A 68 -5.27 -2.61 -4.19
CA GLU A 68 -4.16 -3.53 -4.06
C GLU A 68 -3.31 -3.16 -2.86
N LYS A 69 -2.72 -4.18 -2.24
CA LYS A 69 -1.89 -4.08 -1.05
C LYS A 69 -0.50 -4.64 -1.32
N SER A 70 0.53 -4.02 -0.77
CA SER A 70 1.90 -4.50 -0.74
C SER A 70 2.45 -4.40 0.68
N ILE A 71 3.24 -5.38 1.08
CA ILE A 71 3.93 -5.47 2.38
C ILE A 71 5.45 -5.53 2.23
N ASP A 72 5.95 -5.26 1.01
CA ASP A 72 7.34 -5.42 0.59
C ASP A 72 7.81 -4.20 -0.21
N ASP A 73 7.46 -3.01 0.26
CA ASP A 73 7.84 -1.71 -0.31
C ASP A 73 7.38 -1.52 -1.78
N GLY A 74 6.21 -2.05 -2.11
CA GLY A 74 5.60 -1.92 -3.43
C GLY A 74 6.15 -2.87 -4.50
N GLN A 75 6.91 -3.91 -4.11
CA GLN A 75 7.46 -4.89 -5.05
C GLN A 75 6.40 -5.89 -5.55
N THR A 76 5.58 -6.40 -4.64
CA THR A 76 4.47 -7.30 -4.97
C THR A 76 3.14 -6.72 -4.51
N TRP A 77 2.10 -6.91 -5.33
CA TRP A 77 0.77 -6.33 -5.10
C TRP A 77 -0.29 -7.42 -5.14
N GLU A 78 -1.02 -7.58 -4.05
CA GLU A 78 -2.20 -8.46 -3.96
C GLU A 78 -3.49 -7.65 -4.03
N THR A 79 -4.50 -8.16 -4.75
CA THR A 79 -5.83 -7.53 -4.76
C THR A 79 -6.55 -7.83 -3.45
N VAL A 80 -6.91 -6.78 -2.71
CA VAL A 80 -7.60 -6.89 -1.41
C VAL A 80 -9.05 -6.41 -1.47
N SER A 81 -9.43 -5.65 -2.49
CA SER A 81 -10.82 -5.25 -2.71
C SER A 81 -11.10 -4.94 -4.18
N ARG A 82 -12.37 -5.10 -4.57
CA ARG A 82 -12.93 -4.70 -5.85
C ARG A 82 -14.20 -3.89 -5.59
N VAL A 83 -14.33 -2.75 -6.25
CA VAL A 83 -15.49 -1.85 -6.14
C VAL A 83 -16.02 -1.58 -7.54
N GLU A 84 -17.25 -1.99 -7.82
CA GLU A 84 -17.87 -1.72 -9.13
C GLU A 84 -17.97 -0.21 -9.36
N SER A 85 -17.61 0.23 -10.57
CA SER A 85 -17.86 1.61 -10.99
C SER A 85 -19.37 1.80 -11.18
N ILE A 86 -19.86 3.02 -10.97
CA ILE A 86 -21.23 3.38 -11.35
C ILE A 86 -21.37 3.66 -12.86
N GLY A 87 -20.27 3.54 -13.62
CA GLY A 87 -20.21 3.80 -15.05
C GLY A 87 -20.19 5.29 -15.37
N ASN A 88 -20.73 5.65 -16.52
CA ASN A 88 -20.60 7.01 -17.05
C ASN A 88 -21.35 8.04 -16.19
N HIS A 89 -20.63 9.03 -15.66
CA HIS A 89 -21.22 10.14 -14.91
C HIS A 89 -20.41 11.44 -15.06
N LYS A 90 -21.08 12.57 -14.81
CA LYS A 90 -20.48 13.93 -14.82
C LYS A 90 -20.68 14.70 -13.51
N GLU A 91 -21.14 14.00 -12.48
CA GLU A 91 -21.35 14.54 -11.13
C GLU A 91 -20.45 13.78 -10.16
N ARG A 92 -19.96 14.45 -9.11
CA ARG A 92 -19.09 13.82 -8.12
C ARG A 92 -19.71 12.58 -7.50
N HIS A 93 -18.97 11.48 -7.52
CA HIS A 93 -19.27 10.25 -6.80
C HIS A 93 -18.16 9.89 -5.82
N THR A 94 -18.54 9.48 -4.61
CA THR A 94 -17.60 9.04 -3.58
C THR A 94 -17.67 7.53 -3.42
N TYR A 95 -16.56 6.86 -3.75
CA TYR A 95 -16.38 5.44 -3.52
C TYR A 95 -15.76 5.18 -2.14
N LYS A 96 -16.11 4.04 -1.53
CA LYS A 96 -15.64 3.66 -0.20
C LYS A 96 -15.36 2.18 -0.12
N VAL A 97 -14.30 1.84 0.61
CA VAL A 97 -13.98 0.47 1.03
C VAL A 97 -13.77 0.48 2.53
N SER A 98 -14.46 -0.41 3.23
CA SER A 98 -14.26 -0.63 4.66
C SER A 98 -13.67 -2.01 4.89
N GLU A 99 -12.97 -2.18 6.01
CA GLU A 99 -12.58 -3.49 6.57
C GLU A 99 -11.42 -4.21 5.87
N ILE A 100 -10.46 -3.48 5.28
CA ILE A 100 -9.21 -4.10 4.88
C ILE A 100 -8.32 -4.28 6.12
N ASN A 101 -8.00 -5.54 6.43
CA ASN A 101 -7.19 -5.88 7.60
C ASN A 101 -5.74 -5.39 7.45
N MET A 102 -5.26 -4.77 8.53
CA MET A 102 -3.86 -4.37 8.69
C MET A 102 -3.02 -5.55 9.19
N VAL A 103 -1.78 -5.59 8.75
CA VAL A 103 -0.75 -6.51 9.22
C VAL A 103 0.02 -5.81 10.33
N GLU A 104 -0.01 -6.39 11.52
CA GLU A 104 0.66 -5.81 12.69
C GLU A 104 2.17 -5.72 12.45
N GLY A 105 2.69 -4.50 12.50
CA GLY A 105 4.12 -4.24 12.52
C GLY A 105 4.84 -4.38 11.19
N ILE A 106 4.14 -4.17 10.08
CA ILE A 106 4.77 -3.99 8.77
C ILE A 106 4.21 -2.70 8.19
N SER A 107 5.03 -1.92 7.50
CA SER A 107 4.52 -0.79 6.69
C SER A 107 3.73 -1.35 5.52
N GLU A 108 2.50 -0.87 5.36
CA GLU A 108 1.59 -1.38 4.34
C GLU A 108 1.40 -0.31 3.27
N TYR A 109 1.51 -0.72 2.01
CA TYR A 109 1.33 0.14 0.86
C TYR A 109 0.03 -0.24 0.18
N PHE A 110 -0.78 0.75 -0.15
CA PHE A 110 -2.03 0.56 -0.85
C PHE A 110 -2.06 1.40 -2.10
N ARG A 111 -2.65 0.88 -3.16
CA ARG A 111 -2.94 1.66 -4.37
C ARG A 111 -4.34 1.36 -4.86
N VAL A 112 -4.94 2.37 -5.48
CA VAL A 112 -6.20 2.21 -6.21
C VAL A 112 -5.89 2.21 -7.70
N SER A 113 -6.37 1.17 -8.37
CA SER A 113 -6.34 1.02 -9.81
C SER A 113 -7.77 1.07 -10.35
N ARG A 114 -7.96 1.64 -11.52
CA ARG A 114 -9.19 1.51 -12.30
C ARG A 114 -9.00 0.47 -13.39
N VAL A 115 -10.05 -0.27 -13.69
CA VAL A 115 -10.16 -1.14 -14.85
C VAL A 115 -11.31 -0.61 -15.70
N ASP A 116 -11.03 -0.42 -16.98
CA ASP A 116 -11.99 0.05 -17.95
C ASP A 116 -12.74 -1.12 -18.60
N ILE A 117 -13.85 -0.85 -19.31
CA ILE A 117 -14.72 -1.88 -19.90
C ILE A 117 -13.97 -2.74 -20.94
N ASP A 118 -12.93 -2.20 -21.58
CA ASP A 118 -12.06 -2.91 -22.51
C ASP A 118 -10.96 -3.75 -21.82
N GLY A 119 -10.88 -3.67 -20.48
CA GLY A 119 -9.92 -4.38 -19.65
C GLY A 119 -8.62 -3.63 -19.40
N GLU A 120 -8.45 -2.38 -19.89
CA GLU A 120 -7.27 -1.59 -19.56
C GLU A 120 -7.24 -1.29 -18.05
N LYS A 121 -6.10 -1.57 -17.40
CA LYS A 121 -5.89 -1.29 -15.98
C LYS A 121 -4.91 -0.15 -15.80
N LYS A 122 -5.31 0.87 -15.03
CA LYS A 122 -4.47 2.03 -14.70
C LYS A 122 -4.42 2.30 -13.20
N VAL A 123 -3.21 2.43 -12.66
CA VAL A 123 -3.01 2.91 -11.27
C VAL A 123 -3.33 4.40 -11.22
N LEU A 124 -4.21 4.81 -10.31
CA LEU A 124 -4.62 6.21 -10.15
C LEU A 124 -3.87 6.88 -9.01
N ASP A 125 -3.65 6.15 -7.91
CA ASP A 125 -3.09 6.74 -6.69
C ASP A 125 -2.55 5.67 -5.74
N ALA A 126 -1.68 6.08 -4.81
CA ALA A 126 -1.09 5.21 -3.80
C ALA A 126 -0.85 5.94 -2.47
N VAL A 127 -0.99 5.19 -1.37
CA VAL A 127 -0.76 5.66 0.00
C VAL A 127 0.00 4.60 0.79
N ASN A 128 0.81 5.03 1.76
CA ASN A 128 1.43 4.13 2.74
C ASN A 128 0.81 4.34 4.12
N ILE A 129 0.76 3.27 4.89
CA ILE A 129 0.31 3.26 6.28
C ILE A 129 1.45 2.69 7.10
N ASP A 130 2.07 3.58 7.88
CA ASP A 130 3.17 3.21 8.76
C ASP A 130 2.61 2.75 10.11
N HIS A 131 2.98 1.54 10.50
CA HIS A 131 2.68 0.98 11.80
C HIS A 131 3.92 1.03 12.69
N PRO A 132 4.06 2.03 13.59
CA PRO A 132 5.21 2.07 14.48
C PRO A 132 5.18 0.84 15.39
N ILE A 133 6.09 -0.11 15.16
CA ILE A 133 6.19 -1.35 15.94
C ILE A 133 6.58 -1.03 17.37
N LEU A 134 7.56 -0.13 17.51
CA LEU A 134 8.08 0.31 18.79
C LEU A 134 7.48 1.65 19.17
N THR A 135 6.91 1.71 20.37
CA THR A 135 6.38 2.96 20.93
C THR A 135 6.75 3.14 22.40
N ASN A 136 6.37 4.30 22.96
CA ASN A 136 6.41 4.61 24.39
C ASN A 136 7.79 4.40 25.08
N MET A 137 8.90 4.64 24.38
CA MET A 137 10.23 4.50 25.00
C MET A 137 10.38 5.45 26.19
N LYS A 138 10.86 4.93 27.33
CA LYS A 138 11.13 5.69 28.55
C LYS A 138 12.47 5.31 29.15
N LEU A 139 13.05 6.26 29.88
CA LEU A 139 14.20 6.04 30.75
C LEU A 139 13.74 6.29 32.19
N ILE A 140 13.91 5.29 33.06
CA ILE A 140 13.40 5.26 34.43
C ILE A 140 14.57 4.97 35.39
N PRO A 141 14.86 5.86 36.36
CA PRO A 141 14.23 7.16 36.59
C PRO A 141 14.52 8.16 35.45
N ASN A 142 13.77 9.27 35.40
CA ASN A 142 13.94 10.31 34.38
C ASN A 142 15.43 10.71 34.29
N PRO A 143 16.04 10.67 33.09
CA PRO A 143 17.49 10.60 32.89
C PRO A 143 18.31 11.83 33.29
N LYS A 144 17.73 12.82 33.97
CA LYS A 144 18.45 14.05 34.34
C LYS A 144 19.52 13.84 35.42
N ASN A 145 19.46 12.74 36.21
CA ASN A 145 20.36 12.50 37.36
C ASN A 145 20.65 11.01 37.60
N VAL A 146 21.13 10.27 36.60
CA VAL A 146 21.44 8.83 36.76
C VAL A 146 22.89 8.64 37.18
N ARG A 147 23.12 7.96 38.33
CA ARG A 147 24.47 7.70 38.88
C ARG A 147 24.94 6.24 38.83
N LYS A 148 24.02 5.28 38.82
CA LYS A 148 24.35 3.84 38.92
C LYS A 148 23.78 3.02 37.78
N ALA A 149 22.46 3.11 37.61
CA ALA A 149 21.75 2.40 36.56
C ALA A 149 20.47 3.15 36.19
N THR A 150 20.03 2.95 34.95
CA THR A 150 18.71 3.35 34.46
C THR A 150 18.05 2.17 33.77
N THR A 151 16.73 2.10 33.81
CA THR A 151 15.95 1.16 33.03
C THR A 151 15.45 1.85 31.77
N VAL A 152 15.70 1.24 30.61
CA VAL A 152 15.00 1.56 29.37
C VAL A 152 13.75 0.69 29.32
N SER A 153 12.63 1.28 28.97
CA SER A 153 11.45 0.52 28.58
C SER A 153 10.88 1.01 27.27
N CYS A 154 10.16 0.14 26.58
CA CYS A 154 9.41 0.44 25.36
C CYS A 154 8.23 -0.53 25.25
N GLU A 155 7.27 -0.20 24.40
CA GLU A 155 6.21 -1.11 23.99
C GLU A 155 6.50 -1.60 22.58
N SER A 156 6.29 -2.89 22.34
CA SER A 156 6.37 -3.51 21.01
C SER A 156 5.01 -4.07 20.62
N LEU A 157 4.56 -3.86 19.38
CA LEU A 157 3.31 -4.45 18.89
C LEU A 157 3.43 -5.94 18.59
N ILE A 158 4.64 -6.42 18.28
CA ILE A 158 4.94 -7.81 17.92
C ILE A 158 6.17 -8.33 18.68
N CYS A 159 6.41 -9.64 18.60
CA CYS A 159 7.70 -10.20 19.01
C CYS A 159 8.71 -9.97 17.89
N SER A 160 9.90 -9.50 18.22
CA SER A 160 10.96 -9.23 17.25
C SER A 160 12.34 -9.29 17.89
N GLU A 161 13.36 -9.54 17.07
CA GLU A 161 14.74 -9.26 17.47
C GLU A 161 15.03 -7.76 17.34
N GLY A 162 15.96 -7.28 18.15
CA GLY A 162 16.39 -5.88 18.09
C GLY A 162 17.70 -5.62 18.81
N GLU A 163 18.07 -4.36 18.88
CA GLU A 163 19.27 -3.90 19.53
C GLU A 163 19.06 -2.59 20.28
N MET A 164 19.68 -2.49 21.44
CA MET A 164 19.86 -1.24 22.15
C MET A 164 21.26 -0.71 21.90
N ASN A 165 21.33 0.52 21.39
CA ASN A 165 22.58 1.22 21.13
C ASN A 165 22.68 2.45 22.03
N ILE A 166 23.87 2.71 22.55
CA ILE A 166 24.19 3.92 23.29
C ILE A 166 25.29 4.65 22.52
N TYR A 167 25.04 5.90 22.17
CA TYR A 167 25.99 6.78 21.50
C TYR A 167 26.39 7.92 22.41
N ASN A 168 27.66 8.35 22.35
CA ASN A 168 28.10 9.57 23.01
C ASN A 168 27.71 10.83 22.22
N ARG A 169 28.09 12.03 22.71
CA ARG A 169 27.81 13.32 22.05
C ARG A 169 28.41 13.46 20.66
N ASN A 170 29.49 12.74 20.36
CA ASN A 170 30.15 12.75 19.05
C ASN A 170 29.50 11.77 18.07
N GLY A 171 28.49 11.00 18.51
CA GLY A 171 27.85 9.96 17.71
C GLY A 171 28.59 8.62 17.69
N GLU A 172 29.64 8.46 18.51
CA GLU A 172 30.38 7.20 18.61
C GLU A 172 29.57 6.19 19.43
N LEU A 173 29.49 4.95 18.94
CA LEU A 173 28.84 3.84 19.64
C LEU A 173 29.67 3.42 20.84
N VAL A 174 29.11 3.54 22.05
CA VAL A 174 29.78 3.18 23.31
C VAL A 174 29.29 1.87 23.90
N GLU A 175 28.04 1.48 23.62
CA GLU A 175 27.48 0.19 24.03
C GLU A 175 26.46 -0.27 22.98
N GLN A 176 26.48 -1.57 22.69
CA GLN A 176 25.47 -2.25 21.88
C GLN A 176 25.05 -3.53 22.57
N ARG A 177 23.75 -3.79 22.60
CA ARG A 177 23.18 -4.99 23.23
C ARG A 177 22.02 -5.54 22.41
N ARG A 178 22.09 -6.81 22.03
CA ARG A 178 20.95 -7.51 21.40
C ARG A 178 19.81 -7.67 22.40
N LEU A 179 18.58 -7.50 21.90
CA LEU A 179 17.34 -7.62 22.65
C LEU A 179 16.42 -8.61 21.93
N ASN A 180 15.68 -9.39 22.71
CA ASN A 180 14.52 -10.12 22.23
C ASN A 180 13.30 -9.37 22.73
N LEU A 181 12.64 -8.61 21.86
CA LEU A 181 11.47 -7.82 22.19
C LEU A 181 10.24 -8.73 22.16
N SER A 182 9.50 -8.76 23.25
CA SER A 182 8.22 -9.44 23.33
C SER A 182 7.08 -8.48 22.97
N LYS A 183 5.97 -8.99 22.43
CA LYS A 183 4.75 -8.20 22.30
C LYS A 183 4.34 -7.60 23.65
N GLY A 184 4.01 -6.32 23.67
CA GLY A 184 3.69 -5.54 24.84
C GLY A 184 4.91 -4.85 25.46
N TYR A 185 4.95 -4.79 26.80
CA TYR A 185 5.92 -3.99 27.53
C TYR A 185 7.28 -4.71 27.69
N ASN A 186 8.35 -4.03 27.26
CA ASN A 186 9.73 -4.50 27.34
C ASN A 186 10.55 -3.62 28.28
N ARG A 187 11.53 -4.21 28.96
CA ARG A 187 12.46 -3.49 29.82
C ARG A 187 13.88 -4.05 29.75
N CYS A 188 14.86 -3.17 29.80
CA CYS A 188 16.28 -3.50 29.85
C CYS A 188 17.01 -2.54 30.79
N GLN A 189 17.97 -3.04 31.57
CA GLN A 189 18.75 -2.21 32.49
C GLN A 189 20.09 -1.81 31.86
N ILE A 190 20.41 -0.52 31.91
CA ILE A 190 21.71 0.04 31.54
C ILE A 190 22.50 0.29 32.83
N GLU A 191 23.71 -0.26 32.91
CA GLU A 191 24.67 0.08 33.96
C GLU A 191 25.48 1.31 33.53
N VAL A 192 25.16 2.48 34.06
CA VAL A 192 25.85 3.73 33.66
C VAL A 192 27.18 3.94 34.37
N LYS A 193 27.51 3.10 35.36
CA LYS A 193 28.75 3.20 36.17
C LYS A 193 30.04 3.14 35.33
N ASN A 194 29.97 2.53 34.15
CA ASN A 194 31.10 2.38 33.22
C ASN A 194 31.14 3.50 32.16
N LEU A 195 30.17 4.41 32.16
CA LEU A 195 30.12 5.55 31.24
C LEU A 195 30.72 6.77 31.93
N ALA A 196 31.50 7.55 31.17
CA ALA A 196 31.99 8.83 31.65
C ALA A 196 30.82 9.82 31.86
N PRO A 197 30.95 10.80 32.77
CA PRO A 197 29.97 11.85 32.90
C PRO A 197 29.77 12.60 31.57
N GLY A 198 28.52 12.79 31.15
CA GLY A 198 28.21 13.33 29.83
C GLY A 198 26.77 13.13 29.37
N GLU A 199 26.51 13.50 28.12
CA GLU A 199 25.22 13.19 27.47
C GLU A 199 25.39 12.04 26.49
N TYR A 200 24.38 11.20 26.46
CA TYR A 200 24.31 10.03 25.61
C TYR A 200 22.96 9.97 24.91
N ARG A 201 22.93 9.31 23.76
CA ARG A 201 21.72 8.95 23.02
C ARG A 201 21.54 7.45 23.12
N VAL A 202 20.45 7.02 23.77
CA VAL A 202 20.05 5.62 23.83
C VAL A 202 19.01 5.40 22.73
N SER A 203 19.22 4.41 21.88
CA SER A 203 18.22 3.98 20.90
C SER A 203 17.88 2.51 21.07
N ILE A 204 16.63 2.15 20.78
CA ILE A 204 16.22 0.77 20.54
C ILE A 204 15.79 0.70 19.08
N LYS A 205 16.34 -0.25 18.35
CA LYS A 205 16.02 -0.55 16.96
C LYS A 205 15.56 -2.00 16.85
N ASP A 206 14.46 -2.29 16.16
CA ASP A 206 14.07 -3.66 15.83
C ASP A 206 14.57 -4.11 14.46
N GLU A 207 14.36 -5.39 14.14
CA GLU A 207 14.73 -6.00 12.86
C GLU A 207 13.97 -5.45 11.64
N PHE A 208 12.91 -4.67 11.86
CA PHE A 208 12.11 -3.99 10.82
C PHE A 208 12.49 -2.51 10.70
N ASP A 209 13.66 -2.13 11.19
CA ASP A 209 14.20 -0.77 11.19
C ASP A 209 13.44 0.29 12.03
N ASN A 210 12.43 -0.09 12.81
CA ASN A 210 11.75 0.84 13.72
C ASN A 210 12.72 1.27 14.80
N THR A 211 12.87 2.58 14.99
CA THR A 211 13.85 3.13 15.93
C THR A 211 13.20 4.10 16.91
N LEU A 212 13.34 3.81 18.20
CA LEU A 212 13.07 4.76 19.28
C LEU A 212 14.36 5.32 19.84
N THR A 213 14.34 6.58 20.26
CA THR A 213 15.52 7.26 20.79
C THR A 213 15.17 8.12 22.01
N LYS A 214 16.05 8.09 23.03
CA LYS A 214 16.00 8.97 24.21
C LYS A 214 17.38 9.51 24.58
N ARG A 215 17.39 10.72 25.13
CA ARG A 215 18.58 11.34 25.72
C ARG A 215 18.80 10.84 27.14
N LEU A 216 20.02 10.43 27.46
CA LEU A 216 20.50 10.02 28.78
C LEU A 216 21.58 11.01 29.27
N VAL A 217 21.52 11.44 30.54
CA VAL A 217 22.56 12.26 31.16
C VAL A 217 23.19 11.49 32.32
N VAL A 218 24.50 11.27 32.24
CA VAL A 218 25.30 10.57 33.26
C VAL A 218 26.12 11.60 34.02
N HIS A 219 26.16 11.46 35.35
CA HIS A 219 26.90 12.35 36.27
C HIS A 219 27.92 11.58 37.10
#